data_AF-A0A4S2GEV4-F1
#
_entry.id   AF-A0A4S2GEV4-F1
#
_cell.length_a   1.000
_cell.length_b   1.000
_cell.length_c   1.000
_cell.angle_alpha   90.00
_cell.angle_beta   90.00
_cell.angle_gamma   90.00
#
_symmetry.space_group_name_H-M   'P 1'
#
loop_
_entity.id
_entity.type
_entity.pdbx_description
1 polymer ?
#
loop_
_entity_poly.entity_id
_entity_poly.type
_entity_poly.pdbx_seq_one_letter_code
_entity_poly.pdbx_strand_id
1 'polypeptide(L)'
;MKIDFSRIEIFTDVAHKNCSICDLRTQFADVIYNMGQGVAAHALALKIYNSDGPTNYTDKEIQQIETYMTLCSPAFIDAMNRLLGHEAEVVTD
;
A
#
# COMPACT_ATOMS: atom_id res chain seq x y z
N MET A 1 0.32 -3.53 -12.82
CA MET A 1 1.35 -2.73 -12.12
C MET A 1 2.21 -3.61 -11.21
N LYS A 2 3.46 -3.25 -10.93
CA LYS A 2 4.38 -4.03 -10.09
C LYS A 2 4.68 -3.28 -8.77
N ILE A 3 4.45 -3.92 -7.62
CA ILE A 3 4.61 -3.32 -6.28
C ILE A 3 5.41 -4.29 -5.38
N ASP A 4 6.30 -3.76 -4.56
CA ASP A 4 7.05 -4.51 -3.55
C ASP A 4 6.63 -4.10 -2.13
N PHE A 5 5.67 -4.81 -1.55
CA PHE A 5 5.19 -4.55 -0.18
C PHE A 5 6.21 -4.94 0.90
N SER A 6 7.30 -5.64 0.55
CA SER A 6 8.37 -5.95 1.51
C SER A 6 9.31 -4.77 1.74
N ARG A 7 9.22 -3.74 0.87
CA ARG A 7 10.12 -2.57 0.87
C ARG A 7 9.36 -1.30 0.49
N ILE A 8 8.55 -0.81 1.43
CA ILE A 8 7.84 0.46 1.27
C ILE A 8 8.55 1.55 2.07
N GLU A 9 8.95 2.64 1.40
CA GLU A 9 9.50 3.82 2.06
C GLU A 9 8.37 4.70 2.60
N ILE A 10 8.27 4.79 3.92
CA ILE A 10 7.26 5.59 4.64
C ILE A 10 7.94 6.73 5.37
N PHE A 11 7.37 7.93 5.28
CA PHE A 11 7.79 9.06 6.11
C PHE A 11 7.32 8.89 7.55
N THR A 12 8.21 9.14 8.50
CA THR A 12 7.92 9.01 9.94
C THR A 12 7.53 10.34 10.58
N ASP A 13 7.57 11.42 9.81
CA ASP A 13 7.13 12.76 10.21
C ASP A 13 6.40 13.45 9.06
N VAL A 14 5.49 14.36 9.41
CA VAL A 14 4.67 15.11 8.46
C VAL A 14 5.48 16.09 7.61
N ALA A 15 6.69 16.47 8.04
CA ALA A 15 7.57 17.34 7.27
C ALA A 15 8.38 16.56 6.22
N HIS A 16 8.16 15.24 6.10
CA HIS A 16 8.85 14.33 5.20
C HIS A 16 10.39 14.37 5.32
N LYS A 17 10.91 14.67 6.53
CA LYS A 17 12.36 14.79 6.77
C LYS A 17 13.02 13.44 7.05
N ASN A 18 12.27 12.51 7.65
CA ASN A 18 12.75 11.19 8.00
C ASN A 18 11.88 10.12 7.36
N CYS A 19 12.51 9.06 6.89
CA CYS A 19 11.83 7.91 6.31
C CYS A 19 12.36 6.59 6.87
N SER A 20 11.56 5.54 6.74
CA SER A 20 11.94 4.16 7.04
C SER A 20 11.47 3.24 5.92
N ILE A 21 12.27 2.24 5.60
CA ILE A 21 11.88 1.16 4.69
C ILE A 21 11.24 0.06 5.54
N CYS A 22 9.98 -0.22 5.28
CA CYS A 22 9.16 -1.16 6.06
C CYS A 22 8.72 -2.35 5.20
N ASP A 23 8.69 -3.53 5.82
CA ASP A 23 7.97 -4.69 5.29
C ASP A 23 6.52 -4.62 5.78
N LEU A 24 5.61 -4.40 4.85
CA LEU A 24 4.19 -4.17 5.10
C LEU A 24 3.31 -5.27 4.54
N ARG A 25 3.91 -6.39 4.06
CA ARG A 25 3.16 -7.51 3.50
C ARG A 25 2.11 -8.01 4.48
N THR A 26 2.50 -8.32 5.71
CA THR A 26 1.58 -8.81 6.73
C THR A 26 0.58 -7.75 7.15
N GLN A 27 1.04 -6.55 7.52
CA GLN A 27 0.16 -5.51 8.03
C GLN A 27 -0.93 -5.12 7.01
N PHE A 28 -0.58 -4.93 5.74
CA PHE A 28 -1.56 -4.56 4.72
C PHE A 28 -2.44 -5.74 4.30
N ALA A 29 -1.89 -6.96 4.25
CA ALA A 29 -2.71 -8.16 4.04
C ALA A 29 -3.76 -8.33 5.14
N ASP A 30 -3.41 -8.08 6.40
CA ASP A 30 -4.33 -8.16 7.54
C ASP A 30 -5.46 -7.11 7.43
N VAL A 31 -5.16 -5.90 6.94
CA VAL A 31 -6.21 -4.89 6.65
C VAL A 31 -7.20 -5.45 5.63
N ILE A 32 -6.72 -5.97 4.50
CA ILE A 32 -7.58 -6.51 3.44
C ILE A 32 -8.34 -7.75 3.93
N TYR A 33 -7.69 -8.62 4.71
CA TYR A 33 -8.29 -9.84 5.23
C TYR A 33 -9.44 -9.56 6.20
N ASN A 34 -9.26 -8.58 7.10
CA ASN A 34 -10.26 -8.26 8.13
C ASN A 34 -11.37 -7.34 7.64
N MET A 35 -11.06 -6.42 6.71
CA MET A 35 -12.01 -5.39 6.25
C MET A 35 -12.61 -5.71 4.87
N GLY A 36 -11.95 -6.56 4.09
CA GLY A 36 -12.36 -6.90 2.74
C GLY A 36 -13.56 -7.82 2.65
N GLN A 37 -14.25 -7.77 1.51
CA GLN A 37 -15.47 -8.54 1.28
C GLN A 37 -15.30 -9.52 0.12
N GLY A 38 -15.70 -10.77 0.36
CA GLY A 38 -15.72 -11.83 -0.64
C GLY A 38 -14.35 -12.41 -1.00
N VAL A 39 -14.38 -13.38 -1.92
CA VAL A 39 -13.22 -14.20 -2.30
C VAL A 39 -12.11 -13.38 -2.96
N ALA A 40 -12.46 -12.31 -3.67
CA ALA A 40 -11.47 -11.46 -4.32
C ALA A 40 -10.56 -10.74 -3.31
N ALA A 41 -11.13 -10.19 -2.23
CA ALA A 41 -10.35 -9.56 -1.16
C ALA A 41 -9.47 -10.58 -0.44
N HIS A 42 -10.02 -11.75 -0.13
CA HIS A 42 -9.27 -12.85 0.47
C HIS A 42 -8.07 -13.28 -0.39
N ALA A 43 -8.26 -13.45 -1.71
CA ALA A 43 -7.20 -13.80 -2.64
C ALA A 43 -6.10 -12.71 -2.72
N LEU A 44 -6.50 -11.44 -2.73
CA LEU A 44 -5.56 -10.32 -2.74
C LEU A 44 -4.72 -10.26 -1.45
N ALA A 45 -5.36 -10.44 -0.28
CA ALA A 45 -4.66 -10.49 1.00
C ALA A 45 -3.59 -11.59 1.01
N LEU A 46 -3.95 -12.81 0.60
CA LEU A 46 -3.01 -13.92 0.54
C LEU A 46 -1.88 -13.70 -0.47
N LYS A 47 -2.17 -13.05 -1.60
CA LYS A 47 -1.17 -12.73 -2.62
C LYS A 47 -0.12 -11.74 -2.09
N ILE A 48 -0.55 -10.70 -1.38
CA ILE A 48 0.36 -9.73 -0.75
C ILE A 48 1.17 -10.41 0.37
N TYR A 49 0.51 -11.16 1.25
CA TYR A 49 1.15 -11.86 2.36
C TYR A 49 2.24 -12.84 1.90
N ASN A 50 1.96 -13.63 0.87
CA ASN A 50 2.90 -14.64 0.35
C ASN A 50 3.86 -14.10 -0.72
N SER A 51 3.85 -12.80 -1.02
CA SER A 51 4.73 -12.22 -2.02
C SER A 51 6.20 -12.31 -1.60
N ASP A 52 7.09 -12.63 -2.53
CA ASP A 52 8.54 -12.63 -2.33
C ASP A 52 9.17 -11.48 -3.13
N GLY A 53 8.94 -10.25 -2.63
CA GLY A 53 9.41 -9.02 -3.24
C GLY A 53 8.50 -8.48 -4.36
N PRO A 54 9.07 -7.85 -5.40
CA PRO A 54 8.32 -7.14 -6.43
C PRO A 54 7.30 -8.02 -7.19
N THR A 55 6.01 -7.78 -6.99
CA THR A 55 4.90 -8.63 -7.45
C THR A 55 3.98 -7.90 -8.42
N ASN A 56 3.49 -8.61 -9.45
CA ASN A 56 2.55 -8.06 -10.43
C ASN A 56 1.10 -8.12 -9.94
N TYR A 57 0.41 -7.00 -10.03
CA TYR A 57 -1.01 -6.83 -9.73
C TYR A 57 -1.76 -6.38 -10.98
N THR A 58 -2.93 -6.98 -11.20
CA THR A 58 -3.89 -6.62 -12.24
C THR A 58 -4.57 -5.30 -11.91
N ASP A 59 -5.16 -4.64 -12.91
CA ASP A 59 -5.84 -3.35 -12.71
C ASP A 59 -6.97 -3.44 -11.68
N LYS A 60 -7.68 -4.56 -11.63
CA LYS A 60 -8.71 -4.83 -10.62
C LYS A 60 -8.11 -4.94 -9.21
N GLU A 61 -6.97 -5.62 -9.07
CA GLU A 61 -6.27 -5.70 -7.78
C GLU A 61 -5.74 -4.33 -7.35
N ILE A 62 -5.29 -3.50 -8.30
CA ILE A 62 -4.87 -2.11 -8.01
C ILE A 62 -6.04 -1.28 -7.49
N GLN A 63 -7.22 -1.34 -8.13
CA GLN A 63 -8.43 -0.66 -7.63
C GLN A 63 -8.80 -1.12 -6.20
N GLN A 64 -8.62 -2.41 -5.90
CA GLN A 64 -8.84 -2.92 -4.55
C GLN A 64 -7.79 -2.40 -3.56
N ILE A 65 -6.51 -2.37 -3.94
CA ILE A 65 -5.42 -1.80 -3.12
C ILE A 65 -5.72 -0.33 -2.81
N GLU A 66 -6.11 0.46 -3.81
CA GLU A 66 -6.52 1.87 -3.66
C GLU A 66 -7.70 2.03 -2.72
N THR A 67 -8.68 1.13 -2.82
CA THR A 67 -9.84 1.13 -1.91
C THR A 67 -9.40 0.87 -0.46
N TYR A 68 -8.59 -0.17 -0.23
CA TYR A 68 -8.22 -0.57 1.14
C TYR A 68 -7.17 0.33 1.79
N MET A 69 -6.31 1.01 1.03
CA MET A 69 -5.36 1.97 1.62
C MET A 69 -6.07 3.17 2.28
N THR A 70 -7.32 3.48 1.90
CA THR A 70 -8.12 4.52 2.58
C THR A 70 -8.42 4.19 4.05
N LEU A 71 -8.21 2.94 4.47
CA LEU A 71 -8.37 2.48 5.85
C LEU A 71 -7.06 2.57 6.67
N CYS A 72 -5.96 2.97 6.03
CA CYS A 72 -4.63 2.99 6.62
C CYS A 72 -4.23 4.39 7.10
N SER A 73 -3.06 4.51 7.73
CA SER A 73 -2.55 5.80 8.19
C SER A 73 -2.24 6.75 7.02
N PRO A 74 -2.28 8.09 7.25
CA PRO A 74 -1.89 9.06 6.23
C PRO A 74 -0.50 8.81 5.63
N ALA A 75 0.48 8.46 6.46
CA ALA A 75 1.84 8.17 6.00
C ALA A 75 1.93 6.96 5.06
N PHE A 76 1.09 5.93 5.27
CA PHE A 76 0.98 4.80 4.36
C PHE A 76 0.31 5.22 3.05
N ILE A 77 -0.77 6.01 3.13
CA ILE A 77 -1.47 6.54 1.96
C ILE A 77 -0.53 7.37 1.09
N ASP A 78 0.26 8.26 1.68
CA ASP A 78 1.24 9.08 0.98
C ASP A 78 2.30 8.21 0.28
N ALA A 79 2.81 7.18 0.95
CA ALA A 79 3.77 6.25 0.37
C ALA A 79 3.18 5.50 -0.83
N MET A 80 1.95 5.00 -0.71
CA MET A 80 1.27 4.30 -1.79
C MET A 80 0.94 5.22 -2.96
N ASN A 81 0.49 6.46 -2.71
CA ASN A 81 0.23 7.43 -3.77
C ASN A 81 1.50 7.75 -4.57
N ARG A 82 2.64 7.95 -3.89
CA ARG A 82 3.94 8.12 -4.57
C ARG A 82 4.30 6.91 -5.45
N LEU A 83 4.07 5.69 -4.95
CA LEU A 83 4.35 4.46 -5.69
C LEU A 83 3.41 4.28 -6.89
N LEU A 84 2.14 4.65 -6.74
CA LEU A 84 1.10 4.55 -7.78
C LEU A 84 1.21 5.67 -8.83
N GLY A 85 2.08 6.66 -8.64
CA GLY A 85 2.20 7.81 -9.53
C GLY A 85 1.04 8.79 -9.40
N HIS A 86 0.30 8.74 -8.30
CA HIS A 86 -0.65 9.76 -7.91
C HIS A 86 0.16 10.92 -7.30
N GLU A 87 0.55 11.91 -8.11
CA GLU A 87 1.26 13.08 -7.61
C GLU A 87 0.42 13.77 -6.52
N ALA A 88 1.01 13.97 -5.34
CA ALA A 88 0.50 14.97 -4.40
C ALA A 88 1.02 16.33 -4.87
N GLU A 89 0.13 17.24 -5.24
CA GLU A 89 0.49 18.66 -5.39
C GLU A 89 1.19 19.11 -4.11
N VAL A 90 2.43 19.56 -4.23
CA VAL A 90 3.12 20.24 -3.14
C VAL A 90 2.36 21.54 -2.92
N VAL A 91 1.55 21.61 -1.87
CA VAL A 91 1.03 22.89 -1.37
C VAL A 91 2.23 23.63 -0.80
N THR A 92 2.80 24.53 -1.60
CA THR A 92 3.75 25.53 -1.12
C THR A 92 2.94 26.64 -0.44
N ASP A 93 3.26 26.91 0.83
CA ASP A 93 2.75 28.05 1.61
C ASP A 93 2.90 29.41 0.90
#